data_AF-A0A7S3B9A1-F1
#
_entry.id   AF-A0A7S3B9A1-F1
#
_cell.length_a   1.000
_cell.length_b   1.000
_cell.length_c   1.000
_cell.angle_alpha   90.00
_cell.angle_beta   90.00
_cell.angle_gamma   90.00
#
_symmetry.space_group_name_H-M   'P 1'
#
loop_
_entity.id
_entity.type
_entity.pdbx_description
1 polymer ?
#
loop_
_entity_poly.entity_id
_entity_poly.type
_entity_poly.pdbx_seq_one_letter_code
_entity_poly.pdbx_strand_id
1 'polypeptide(L)'
;AERLEALAASGDTAAASELRDMCWFGYYAPGPRAWVVARDGAQFVNHCGGDASRANSGGRPDGVSFETLADEACYATRDIAPGDEILEDYGTYGHCEWEGAFLRRFCPERADFEDSI
;
A
#
# COMPACT_ATOMS: atom_id res chain seq x y z
N ALA A 1 -3.05 18.47 -4.02
CA ALA A 1 -3.50 18.40 -5.42
C ALA A 1 -2.57 19.20 -6.34
N GLU A 2 -2.44 20.53 -6.17
CA GLU A 2 -1.68 21.39 -7.10
C GLU A 2 -0.22 20.97 -7.35
N ARG A 3 0.51 20.53 -6.33
CA ARG A 3 1.89 20.04 -6.48
C ARG A 3 1.98 18.75 -7.31
N LEU A 4 1.03 17.83 -7.16
CA LEU A 4 1.01 16.55 -7.89
C LEU A 4 0.63 16.78 -9.36
N GLU A 5 -0.34 17.67 -9.61
CA GLU A 5 -0.70 18.08 -10.97
C GLU A 5 0.46 18.81 -11.67
N ALA A 6 1.19 19.67 -10.95
CA ALA A 6 2.38 20.33 -11.47
C ALA A 6 3.50 19.33 -11.80
N LEU A 7 3.71 18.31 -10.96
CA LEU A 7 4.65 17.21 -11.22
C LEU A 7 4.24 16.43 -12.47
N ALA A 8 2.96 16.06 -12.60
CA ALA A 8 2.46 15.31 -13.74
C ALA A 8 2.51 16.10 -15.05
N ALA A 9 2.26 17.41 -15.00
CA ALA A 9 2.29 18.29 -16.16
C ALA A 9 3.70 18.75 -16.57
N SER A 10 4.71 18.52 -15.73
CA SER A 10 6.08 19.03 -15.95
C SER A 10 6.78 18.44 -17.18
N GLY A 11 6.35 17.27 -17.66
CA GLY A 11 7.05 16.51 -18.68
C GLY A 11 8.40 15.94 -18.22
N ASP A 12 8.73 16.08 -16.94
CA ASP A 12 9.93 15.53 -16.31
C ASP A 12 9.72 14.03 -16.07
N THR A 13 10.58 13.20 -16.66
CA THR A 13 10.53 11.74 -16.53
C THR A 13 10.82 11.28 -15.11
N ALA A 14 11.61 12.04 -14.33
CA ALA A 14 11.85 11.74 -12.92
C ALA A 14 10.59 11.97 -12.08
N ALA A 15 9.89 13.07 -12.32
CA ALA A 15 8.61 13.37 -11.67
C ALA A 15 7.53 12.32 -11.99
N ALA A 16 7.47 11.86 -13.25
CA ALA A 16 6.56 10.80 -13.66
C ALA A 16 6.88 9.46 -12.97
N SER A 17 8.16 9.13 -12.81
CA SER A 17 8.60 7.94 -12.08
C SER A 17 8.24 8.03 -10.59
N GLU A 18 8.46 9.18 -9.97
CA GLU A 18 8.13 9.39 -8.55
C GLU A 18 6.62 9.25 -8.30
N LEU A 19 5.78 9.83 -9.16
CA LEU A 19 4.33 9.68 -9.06
C LEU A 19 3.89 8.22 -9.22
N ARG A 20 4.49 7.49 -10.16
CA ARG A 20 4.22 6.06 -10.35
C ARG A 20 4.61 5.27 -9.10
N ASP A 21 5.79 5.52 -8.53
CA ASP A 21 6.24 4.87 -7.30
C ASP A 21 5.30 5.18 -6.12
N MET A 22 4.84 6.43 -6.01
CA MET A 22 3.87 6.83 -5.00
C MET A 22 2.54 6.09 -5.13
N CYS A 23 2.09 5.79 -6.36
CA CYS A 23 0.88 5.00 -6.58
C CYS A 23 1.12 3.51 -6.33
N TRP A 24 2.26 2.97 -6.75
CA TRP A 24 2.51 1.53 -6.71
C TRP A 24 2.93 1.01 -5.33
N PHE A 25 3.71 1.81 -4.60
CA PHE A 25 4.18 1.45 -3.25
C PHE A 25 3.47 2.26 -2.16
N GLY A 26 2.44 3.01 -2.56
CA GLY A 26 1.65 3.82 -1.65
C GLY A 26 0.49 3.05 -1.02
N TYR A 27 0.15 3.40 0.20
CA TYR A 27 -1.10 3.00 0.85
C TYR A 27 -1.60 4.12 1.78
N TYR A 28 -2.88 4.08 2.13
CA TYR A 28 -3.45 4.99 3.11
C TYR A 28 -3.41 4.39 4.52
N ALA A 29 -2.72 5.08 5.43
CA ALA A 29 -2.65 4.74 6.84
C ALA A 29 -3.73 5.52 7.63
N PRO A 30 -4.82 4.87 8.11
CA PRO A 30 -5.97 5.58 8.67
C PRO A 30 -5.71 6.34 9.95
N GLY A 31 -4.88 5.80 10.85
CA GLY A 31 -4.56 6.43 12.13
C GLY A 31 -3.83 7.77 11.96
N PRO A 32 -2.67 7.82 11.27
CA PRO A 32 -1.99 9.08 10.98
C PRO A 32 -2.68 9.91 9.87
N ARG A 33 -3.67 9.33 9.18
CA ARG A 33 -4.41 9.96 8.06
C ARG A 33 -3.48 10.44 6.95
N ALA A 34 -2.51 9.59 6.60
CA ALA A 34 -1.45 9.91 5.66
C ALA A 34 -1.40 8.89 4.51
N TRP A 35 -1.01 9.36 3.33
CA TRP A 35 -0.55 8.50 2.25
C TRP A 35 0.93 8.20 2.48
N VAL A 36 1.26 6.93 2.65
CA VAL A 36 2.61 6.47 2.99
C VAL A 36 3.16 5.72 1.80
N VAL A 37 4.42 6.02 1.43
CA VAL A 37 5.14 5.28 0.39
C VAL A 37 6.09 4.32 1.07
N ALA A 38 5.80 3.01 0.99
CA ALA A 38 6.63 1.98 1.59
C ALA A 38 7.99 1.89 0.90
N ARG A 39 9.08 2.03 1.69
CA ARG A 39 10.47 1.95 1.22
C ARG A 39 11.39 1.24 2.22
N ASP A 40 10.80 0.53 3.17
CA ASP A 40 11.47 -0.08 4.32
C ASP A 40 11.55 -1.62 4.23
N GLY A 41 11.06 -2.20 3.15
CA GLY A 41 11.02 -3.65 2.92
C GLY A 41 9.59 -4.18 2.77
N ALA A 42 8.59 -3.48 3.32
CA ALA A 42 7.19 -3.86 3.20
C ALA A 42 6.71 -3.92 1.73
N GLN A 43 7.33 -3.12 0.84
CA GLN A 43 7.03 -3.12 -0.59
C GLN A 43 7.32 -4.44 -1.32
N PHE A 44 8.02 -5.38 -0.69
CA PHE A 44 8.33 -6.70 -1.26
C PHE A 44 7.39 -7.81 -0.76
N VAL A 45 6.52 -7.51 0.20
CA VAL A 45 5.52 -8.47 0.68
C VAL A 45 4.42 -8.57 -0.36
N ASN A 46 3.94 -9.78 -0.64
CA ASN A 46 2.89 -10.00 -1.64
C ASN A 46 1.51 -10.15 -0.99
N HIS A 47 0.48 -9.83 -1.76
CA HIS A 47 -0.89 -10.13 -1.40
C HIS A 47 -1.15 -11.66 -1.43
N CYS A 48 -1.97 -12.16 -0.51
CA CYS A 48 -2.40 -13.56 -0.44
C CYS A 48 -3.31 -14.02 -1.62
N GLY A 49 -3.63 -13.13 -2.55
CA GLY A 49 -4.30 -13.44 -3.82
C GLY A 49 -5.77 -13.81 -3.67
N GLY A 50 -6.51 -13.07 -2.84
CA GLY A 50 -7.95 -13.26 -2.62
C GLY A 50 -8.32 -14.39 -1.65
N ASP A 51 -7.36 -15.20 -1.18
CA ASP A 51 -7.56 -16.16 -0.10
C ASP A 51 -6.89 -15.66 1.19
N ALA A 52 -7.65 -14.90 1.98
CA ALA A 52 -7.20 -14.33 3.24
C ALA A 52 -6.68 -15.39 4.24
N SER A 53 -7.10 -16.65 4.13
CA SER A 53 -6.59 -17.73 4.99
C SER A 53 -5.12 -18.06 4.76
N ARG A 54 -4.56 -17.64 3.61
CA ARG A 54 -3.15 -17.80 3.27
C ARG A 54 -2.26 -16.72 3.88
N ALA A 55 -2.81 -15.56 4.25
CA ALA A 55 -2.03 -14.51 4.89
C ALA A 55 -1.34 -15.04 6.15
N ASN A 56 -0.08 -14.64 6.36
CA ASN A 56 0.72 -15.00 7.53
C ASN A 56 1.45 -13.79 8.14
N SER A 57 1.33 -12.63 7.52
CA SER A 57 1.72 -11.31 8.03
C SER A 57 0.51 -10.38 7.98
N GLY A 58 0.53 -9.32 8.78
CA GLY A 58 -0.46 -8.25 8.73
C GLY A 58 -0.25 -7.20 9.82
N GLY A 59 -1.18 -6.25 9.91
CA GLY A 59 -1.18 -5.21 10.94
C GLY A 59 -1.46 -5.74 12.36
N ARG A 60 -1.88 -4.85 13.26
CA ARG A 60 -2.09 -5.24 14.67
C ARG A 60 -3.10 -6.38 14.81
N PRO A 61 -2.86 -7.36 15.71
CA PRO A 61 -3.78 -8.47 15.96
C PRO A 61 -5.17 -8.05 16.45
N ASP A 62 -5.29 -6.84 17.03
CA ASP A 62 -6.56 -6.28 17.49
C ASP A 62 -7.37 -5.60 16.37
N GLY A 63 -6.83 -5.56 15.14
CA GLY A 63 -7.47 -4.92 13.99
C GLY A 63 -7.52 -3.40 14.06
N VAL A 64 -6.82 -2.78 15.01
CA VAL A 64 -6.79 -1.32 15.17
C VAL A 64 -5.61 -0.76 14.38
N SER A 65 -5.83 0.29 13.59
CA SER A 65 -4.74 0.99 12.90
C SER A 65 -3.78 1.65 13.90
N PHE A 66 -2.50 1.69 13.58
CA PHE A 66 -1.52 2.44 14.37
C PHE A 66 -1.83 3.94 14.33
N GLU A 67 -1.77 4.62 15.48
CA GLU A 67 -1.99 6.08 15.56
C GLU A 67 -0.86 6.87 14.90
N THR A 68 0.36 6.33 14.93
CA THR A 68 1.56 6.98 14.38
C THR A 68 2.32 6.03 13.45
N LEU A 69 3.02 6.60 12.47
CA LEU A 69 3.90 5.84 11.56
C LEU A 69 5.14 5.28 12.28
N ALA A 70 5.55 5.87 13.40
CA ALA A 70 6.72 5.40 14.14
C ALA A 70 6.46 4.06 14.85
N ASP A 71 5.20 3.76 15.12
CA ASP A 71 4.76 2.53 15.79
C ASP A 71 4.31 1.47 14.78
N GLU A 72 4.14 1.83 13.51
CA GLU A 72 3.60 0.95 12.48
C GLU A 72 4.54 -0.23 12.21
N ALA A 73 3.98 -1.44 12.26
CA ALA A 73 4.70 -2.69 12.06
C ALA A 73 3.78 -3.79 11.54
N CYS A 74 4.36 -4.72 10.78
CA CYS A 74 3.70 -5.97 10.43
C CYS A 74 4.12 -7.08 11.40
N TYR A 75 3.17 -7.94 11.76
CA TYR A 75 3.37 -9.07 12.67
C TYR A 75 3.06 -10.38 11.97
N ALA A 76 3.81 -11.42 12.32
CA ALA A 76 3.42 -12.77 11.98
C ALA A 76 2.11 -13.12 12.68
N THR A 77 1.10 -13.56 11.93
CA THR A 77 -0.22 -13.93 12.46
C THR A 77 -0.33 -15.42 12.81
N ARG A 78 0.68 -16.20 12.40
CA ARG A 78 0.86 -17.63 12.65
C ARG A 78 2.32 -18.01 12.45
N ASP A 79 2.68 -19.23 12.80
CA ASP A 79 4.02 -19.77 12.52
C ASP A 79 4.30 -19.79 11.00
N ILE A 80 5.52 -19.41 10.61
CA ILE A 80 6.02 -19.36 9.24
C ILE A 80 7.26 -20.25 9.17
N ALA A 81 7.24 -21.29 8.32
CA ALA A 81 8.37 -22.21 8.21
C ALA A 81 9.50 -21.63 7.33
N PRO A 82 10.75 -22.08 7.48
CA PRO A 82 11.82 -21.68 6.58
C PRO A 82 11.49 -22.01 5.11
N GLY A 83 11.54 -20.99 4.25
CA GLY A 83 11.22 -21.11 2.82
C GLY A 83 9.77 -20.78 2.47
N ASP A 84 8.89 -20.59 3.46
CA ASP A 84 7.55 -20.07 3.21
C ASP A 84 7.61 -18.60 2.77
N GLU A 85 6.74 -18.22 1.83
CA GLU A 85 6.55 -16.83 1.43
C GLU A 85 5.78 -16.07 2.51
N ILE A 86 6.19 -14.83 2.77
CA ILE A 86 5.46 -13.89 3.63
C ILE A 86 4.36 -13.24 2.79
N LEU A 87 3.12 -13.39 3.24
CA LEU A 87 1.92 -12.95 2.53
C LEU A 87 1.03 -12.12 3.45
N GLU A 88 0.47 -11.06 2.89
CA GLU A 88 -0.48 -10.17 3.57
C GLU A 88 -1.84 -10.16 2.88
N ASP A 89 -2.88 -9.90 3.66
CA ASP A 89 -4.19 -9.58 3.12
C ASP A 89 -4.29 -8.06 2.93
N TYR A 90 -4.19 -7.62 1.67
CA TYR A 90 -4.22 -6.19 1.34
C TYR A 90 -5.61 -5.58 1.58
N GLY A 91 -6.68 -6.39 1.64
CA GLY A 91 -8.01 -5.92 2.00
C GLY A 91 -8.11 -5.42 3.44
N THR A 92 -7.08 -5.62 4.27
CA THR A 92 -7.00 -5.07 5.62
C THR A 92 -6.44 -3.65 5.68
N TYR A 93 -5.86 -3.15 4.58
CA TYR A 93 -5.34 -1.80 4.52
C TYR A 93 -6.46 -0.76 4.43
N GLY A 94 -6.14 0.44 4.90
CA GLY A 94 -7.07 1.55 4.85
C GLY A 94 -7.24 2.08 3.44
N HIS A 95 -8.43 2.59 3.15
CA HIS A 95 -8.71 3.35 1.94
C HIS A 95 -9.12 4.78 2.26
N CYS A 96 -8.91 5.69 1.31
CA CYS A 96 -9.42 7.05 1.41
C CYS A 96 -10.20 7.47 0.14
N GLU A 97 -11.11 8.43 0.28
CA GLU A 97 -12.07 8.80 -0.76
C GLU A 97 -11.44 9.20 -2.10
N TRP A 98 -10.24 9.79 -2.05
CA TRP A 98 -9.54 10.28 -3.24
C TRP A 98 -8.59 9.25 -3.87
N GLU A 99 -8.31 8.14 -3.18
CA GLU A 99 -7.32 7.13 -3.59
C GLU A 99 -7.61 6.58 -4.99
N GLY A 100 -8.83 6.09 -5.23
CA GLY A 100 -9.20 5.51 -6.52
C GLY A 100 -9.08 6.51 -7.67
N ALA A 101 -9.40 7.79 -7.44
CA ALA A 101 -9.21 8.83 -8.45
C ALA A 101 -7.72 9.13 -8.69
N PHE A 102 -6.90 9.12 -7.63
CA PHE A 102 -5.46 9.30 -7.70
C PHE A 102 -4.78 8.17 -8.49
N LEU A 103 -5.09 6.91 -8.16
CA LEU A 103 -4.56 5.74 -8.86
C LEU A 103 -4.98 5.73 -10.34
N ARG A 104 -6.28 5.89 -10.65
CA ARG A 104 -6.75 5.91 -12.05
C ARG A 104 -6.09 7.02 -12.88
N ARG A 105 -5.72 8.13 -12.25
CA ARG A 105 -5.10 9.27 -12.93
C ARG A 105 -3.62 9.06 -13.22
N PHE A 106 -2.87 8.51 -12.27
CA PHE A 106 -1.39 8.50 -12.32
C PHE A 106 -0.77 7.10 -12.46
N CYS A 107 -1.51 6.03 -12.15
CA CYS A 107 -1.10 4.65 -12.37
C CYS A 107 -2.33 3.73 -12.57
N PRO A 108 -2.98 3.80 -13.75
CA PRO A 108 -4.21 3.06 -14.02
C PRO A 108 -4.04 1.54 -13.86
N GLU A 109 -2.85 0.99 -14.14
CA GLU A 109 -2.60 -0.45 -13.96
C GLU A 109 -2.66 -0.86 -12.48
N ARG A 110 -2.27 0.04 -11.56
CA ARG A 110 -2.46 -0.21 -10.13
C ARG A 110 -3.93 -0.13 -9.76
N ALA A 111 -4.67 0.82 -10.31
CA ALA A 111 -6.12 0.91 -10.08
C ALA A 111 -6.85 -0.37 -10.55
N ASP A 112 -6.48 -0.91 -11.71
CA ASP A 112 -7.03 -2.16 -12.23
C ASP A 112 -6.72 -3.36 -11.31
N PHE A 113 -5.54 -3.37 -10.69
CA PHE A 113 -5.17 -4.37 -9.69
C PHE A 113 -6.02 -4.26 -8.42
N GLU A 114 -6.18 -3.05 -7.86
CA GLU A 114 -7.02 -2.80 -6.69
C GLU A 114 -8.50 -3.17 -6.93
N ASP A 115 -9.01 -2.94 -8.14
CA ASP A 115 -10.39 -3.33 -8.51
C ASP A 115 -10.55 -4.87 -8.67
N SER A 116 -9.44 -5.63 -8.64
CA SER A 116 -9.44 -7.10 -8.85
C SER A 116 -9.26 -7.93 -7.57
N ILE A 117 -8.85 -7.30 -6.47
CA ILE A 117 -8.66 -7.93 -5.15
C ILE A 117 -9.94 -7.87 -4.31
#